data_AF-A0A947GSV7-F1
#
_entry.id   AF-A0A947GSV7-F1
#
_cell.length_a   1.000
_cell.length_b   1.000
_cell.length_c   1.000
_cell.angle_alpha   90.00
_cell.angle_beta   90.00
_cell.angle_gamma   90.00
#
_symmetry.space_group_name_H-M   'P 1'
#
loop_
_entity.id
_entity.type
_entity.pdbx_description
1 polymer ?
#
loop_
_entity_poly.entity_id
_entity_poly.type
_entity_poly.pdbx_seq_one_letter_code
_entity_poly.pdbx_strand_id
1 'polypeptide(L)'
;MAHPNRSARGTARAVFLAWALWLLLSPVLAAPLKLDGRTAVAQAWPAVSLRFEASQALTAEQVLAEPQAFAPPQSTYATLGVHKEAVWLRIPLERSAQAASQWILDIDYPVLNRVDVHVLVNGRVTHHTVLGNQLPVSERPMASRSHAVALELPAGAGVELLLRVQTAGAMILPITLNTPRAF
;
A
#
# COMPACT_ATOMS: atom_id res chain seq x y z
N MET A 1 -37.61 -65.02 -24.51
CA MET A 1 -38.30 -64.61 -23.27
C MET A 1 -37.27 -63.88 -22.40
N ALA A 2 -37.01 -62.61 -22.68
CA ALA A 2 -37.70 -61.44 -22.10
C ALA A 2 -36.97 -60.93 -20.83
N HIS A 3 -35.88 -60.19 -21.06
CA HIS A 3 -35.46 -59.11 -20.16
C HIS A 3 -36.38 -57.90 -20.37
N PRO A 4 -36.70 -57.16 -19.29
CA PRO A 4 -36.84 -55.73 -19.43
C PRO A 4 -35.92 -54.97 -18.46
N ASN A 5 -35.04 -54.23 -19.11
CA ASN A 5 -34.29 -53.07 -18.67
C ASN A 5 -35.26 -51.97 -18.16
N ARG A 6 -34.99 -51.37 -16.98
CA ARG A 6 -35.68 -50.14 -16.54
C ARG A 6 -34.71 -49.12 -15.92
N SER A 7 -34.58 -48.05 -16.71
CA SER A 7 -34.54 -46.63 -16.32
C SER A 7 -33.32 -46.10 -15.54
N ALA A 8 -32.40 -45.53 -16.30
CA ALA A 8 -31.77 -44.27 -15.93
C ALA A 8 -32.82 -43.14 -15.88
N ARG A 9 -32.71 -42.22 -14.93
CA ARG A 9 -33.05 -40.78 -15.07
C ARG A 9 -32.70 -39.98 -13.81
N GLY A 10 -31.73 -39.07 -13.95
CA GLY A 10 -31.91 -37.70 -13.47
C GLY A 10 -31.28 -37.28 -12.14
N THR A 11 -29.94 -37.29 -12.02
CA THR A 11 -29.23 -36.52 -10.98
C THR A 11 -28.05 -35.72 -11.56
N ALA A 12 -28.24 -35.06 -12.71
CA ALA A 12 -27.17 -34.31 -13.38
C ALA A 12 -27.49 -32.83 -13.61
N ARG A 13 -28.32 -32.20 -12.75
CA ARG A 13 -28.67 -30.77 -12.87
C ARG A 13 -28.35 -29.90 -11.64
N ALA A 14 -27.96 -30.48 -10.51
CA ALA A 14 -27.71 -29.71 -9.28
C ALA A 14 -26.23 -29.38 -8.99
N VAL A 15 -25.27 -29.98 -9.71
CA VAL A 15 -23.83 -29.81 -9.42
C VAL A 15 -23.20 -28.61 -10.15
N PHE A 16 -23.82 -28.11 -11.22
CA PHE A 16 -23.25 -27.01 -12.02
C PHE A 16 -23.48 -25.60 -11.45
N LEU A 17 -24.39 -25.43 -10.47
CA LEU A 17 -24.63 -24.12 -9.83
C LEU A 17 -23.65 -23.81 -8.68
N ALA A 18 -22.92 -24.80 -8.17
CA ALA A 18 -21.95 -24.61 -7.09
C ALA A 18 -20.55 -24.17 -7.60
N TRP A 19 -20.24 -24.39 -8.88
CA TRP A 19 -18.94 -24.03 -9.47
C TRP A 19 -18.86 -22.57 -9.96
N ALA A 20 -19.99 -21.92 -10.19
CA ALA A 20 -20.02 -20.52 -10.65
C ALA A 20 -19.80 -19.50 -9.53
N LEU A 21 -19.89 -19.91 -8.25
CA LEU A 21 -19.80 -19.00 -7.10
C LEU A 21 -18.41 -18.97 -6.44
N TRP A 22 -17.46 -19.81 -6.87
CA TRP A 22 -16.10 -19.86 -6.33
C TRP A 22 -15.08 -18.98 -7.08
N LEU A 23 -15.50 -18.29 -8.14
CA LEU A 23 -14.60 -17.56 -9.06
C LEU A 23 -14.47 -16.04 -8.79
N LEU A 24 -14.98 -15.52 -7.66
CA LEU A 24 -15.04 -14.07 -7.42
C LEU A 24 -14.38 -13.58 -6.12
N LEU A 25 -13.39 -14.30 -5.59
CA LEU A 25 -12.41 -13.71 -4.65
C LEU A 25 -11.06 -13.54 -5.34
N SER A 26 -11.03 -12.75 -6.42
CA SER A 26 -9.76 -12.14 -6.80
C SER A 26 -9.48 -11.05 -5.77
N PRO A 27 -8.37 -11.09 -5.02
CA PRO A 27 -8.00 -9.96 -4.18
C PRO A 27 -7.86 -8.75 -5.11
N VAL A 28 -8.68 -7.73 -4.90
CA VAL A 28 -8.46 -6.43 -5.51
C VAL A 28 -7.16 -5.91 -4.92
N LEU A 29 -6.07 -6.12 -5.65
CA LEU A 29 -4.83 -5.41 -5.40
C LEU A 29 -5.03 -3.98 -5.88
N ALA A 30 -4.63 -3.01 -5.06
CA ALA A 30 -4.64 -1.61 -5.46
C ALA A 30 -3.80 -1.45 -6.75
N ALA A 31 -4.32 -0.70 -7.71
CA ALA A 31 -3.57 -0.41 -8.93
C ALA A 31 -2.30 0.39 -8.57
N PRO A 32 -1.17 0.15 -9.25
CA PRO A 32 0.07 0.87 -8.95
C PRO A 32 -0.07 2.37 -9.21
N LEU A 33 0.55 3.16 -8.36
CA LEU A 33 0.76 4.59 -8.58
C LEU A 33 1.72 4.76 -9.76
N LYS A 34 1.20 5.27 -10.87
CA LYS A 34 1.98 5.50 -12.09
C LYS A 34 2.77 6.80 -11.96
N LEU A 35 4.08 6.69 -12.16
CA LEU A 35 5.01 7.82 -12.23
C LEU A 35 5.57 7.87 -13.64
N ASP A 36 5.09 8.79 -14.47
CA ASP A 36 5.54 8.95 -15.86
C ASP A 36 6.40 10.22 -16.06
N GLY A 37 6.93 10.41 -17.27
CA GLY A 37 7.77 11.56 -17.61
C GLY A 37 7.10 12.93 -17.53
N ARG A 38 5.77 12.99 -17.37
CA ARG A 38 4.99 14.23 -17.22
C ARG A 38 4.52 14.45 -15.79
N THR A 39 4.67 13.44 -14.94
CA THR A 39 4.21 13.47 -13.55
C THR A 39 5.16 14.34 -12.75
N ALA A 40 4.69 15.51 -12.31
CA ALA A 40 5.43 16.38 -11.40
C ALA A 40 5.07 16.12 -9.93
N VAL A 41 3.78 15.80 -9.69
CA VAL A 41 3.17 15.49 -8.39
C VAL A 41 2.21 14.33 -8.59
N ALA A 42 2.29 13.30 -7.76
CA ALA A 42 1.42 12.14 -7.79
C ALA A 42 0.76 11.94 -6.42
N GLN A 43 -0.57 11.89 -6.38
CA GLN A 43 -1.34 11.60 -5.18
C GLN A 43 -1.30 10.10 -4.89
N ALA A 44 -0.78 9.69 -3.73
CA ALA A 44 -0.56 8.27 -3.46
C ALA A 44 -1.80 7.57 -2.89
N TRP A 45 -2.70 8.29 -2.21
CA TRP A 45 -3.85 7.70 -1.50
C TRP A 45 -4.71 6.74 -2.35
N PRO A 46 -5.00 7.02 -3.64
CA PRO A 46 -5.76 6.09 -4.49
C PRO A 46 -5.10 4.72 -4.70
N ALA A 47 -3.78 4.61 -4.52
CA ALA A 47 -3.01 3.38 -4.64
C ALA A 47 -2.72 2.71 -3.28
N VAL A 48 -3.16 3.30 -2.17
CA VAL A 48 -2.90 2.76 -0.83
C VAL A 48 -3.75 1.52 -0.58
N SER A 49 -3.11 0.49 -0.06
CA SER A 49 -3.73 -0.54 0.76
C SER A 49 -3.15 -0.46 2.16
N LEU A 50 -3.93 -0.82 3.19
CA LEU A 50 -3.51 -0.71 4.58
C LEU A 50 -3.84 -1.94 5.40
N ARG A 51 -3.09 -2.13 6.49
CA ARG A 51 -3.44 -3.04 7.59
C ARG A 51 -3.09 -2.37 8.91
N PHE A 52 -3.97 -2.50 9.89
CA PHE A 52 -3.65 -2.10 11.26
C PHE A 52 -2.72 -3.13 11.88
N GLU A 53 -1.77 -2.66 12.67
CA GLU A 53 -0.92 -3.50 13.49
C GLU A 53 -1.76 -4.21 14.55
N ALA A 54 -1.41 -5.47 14.82
CA ALA A 54 -2.04 -6.22 15.90
C ALA A 54 -1.51 -5.72 17.27
N SER A 55 -1.83 -6.44 18.35
CA SER A 55 -1.34 -6.11 19.70
C SER A 55 0.18 -6.15 19.85
N GLN A 56 0.90 -6.77 18.90
CA GLN A 56 2.35 -6.84 18.86
C GLN A 56 2.90 -6.01 17.70
N ALA A 57 4.00 -5.31 17.97
CA ALA A 57 4.72 -4.58 16.93
C ALA A 57 5.28 -5.56 15.89
N LEU A 58 4.97 -5.31 14.62
CA LEU A 58 5.44 -6.14 13.51
C LEU A 58 6.66 -5.50 12.85
N THR A 59 7.54 -6.30 12.27
CA THR A 59 8.59 -5.82 11.36
C THR A 59 8.06 -5.71 9.93
N ALA A 60 8.77 -4.98 9.07
CA ALA A 60 8.44 -4.88 7.65
C ALA A 60 8.37 -6.28 7.00
N GLU A 61 9.32 -7.16 7.31
CA GLU A 61 9.40 -8.52 6.77
C GLU A 61 8.20 -9.38 7.18
N GLN A 62 7.77 -9.28 8.45
CA GLN A 62 6.59 -10.00 8.94
C GLN A 62 5.32 -9.52 8.26
N VAL A 63 5.21 -8.20 8.06
CA VAL A 63 4.07 -7.61 7.37
C VAL A 63 3.99 -8.03 5.90
N LEU A 64 5.15 -8.08 5.23
CA LEU A 64 5.27 -8.48 3.82
C LEU A 64 5.04 -9.98 3.61
N ALA A 65 5.22 -10.81 4.64
CA ALA A 65 4.92 -12.24 4.57
C ALA A 65 3.40 -12.53 4.52
N GLU A 66 2.56 -11.55 4.84
CA GLU A 66 1.10 -11.66 4.84
C GLU A 66 0.44 -10.56 3.98
N PRO A 67 0.70 -10.51 2.67
CA PRO A 67 0.18 -9.46 1.78
C PRO A 67 -1.36 -9.44 1.73
N GLN A 68 -2.03 -10.57 2.01
CA GLN A 68 -3.48 -10.70 2.06
C GLN A 68 -4.14 -9.95 3.22
N ALA A 69 -3.37 -9.53 4.23
CA ALA A 69 -3.90 -8.75 5.35
C ALA A 69 -4.12 -7.27 4.99
N PHE A 70 -3.57 -6.80 3.86
CA PHE A 70 -3.79 -5.44 3.37
C PHE A 70 -5.13 -5.33 2.65
N ALA A 71 -5.88 -4.28 2.95
CA ALA A 71 -7.14 -3.96 2.30
C ALA A 71 -7.17 -2.47 1.87
N PRO A 72 -7.94 -2.12 0.83
CA PRO A 72 -8.17 -0.70 0.50
C PRO A 72 -8.73 0.07 1.70
N PRO A 73 -8.39 1.35 1.89
CA PRO A 73 -8.97 2.18 2.93
C PRO A 73 -10.49 2.29 2.75
N GLN A 74 -11.24 2.12 3.84
CA GLN A 74 -12.71 2.29 3.87
C GLN A 74 -13.15 3.65 4.42
N SER A 75 -12.19 4.55 4.64
CA SER A 75 -12.39 5.86 5.26
C SER A 75 -12.56 6.98 4.23
N THR A 76 -12.81 8.20 4.71
CA THR A 76 -12.70 9.40 3.88
C THR A 76 -11.26 9.56 3.37
N TYR A 77 -11.13 10.21 2.21
CA TYR A 77 -9.86 10.43 1.53
C TYR A 77 -8.77 10.91 2.50
N ALA A 78 -7.65 10.18 2.53
CA ALA A 78 -6.45 10.51 3.29
C ALA A 78 -6.64 10.73 4.80
N THR A 79 -7.66 10.15 5.43
CA THR A 79 -7.81 10.20 6.89
C THR A 79 -8.27 8.86 7.44
N LEU A 80 -7.67 8.42 8.54
CA LEU A 80 -8.07 7.22 9.27
C LEU A 80 -8.71 7.56 10.62
N GLY A 81 -8.80 8.85 11.01
CA GLY A 81 -9.26 9.22 12.35
C GLY A 81 -8.23 8.87 13.43
N VAL A 82 -8.67 8.65 14.67
CA VAL A 82 -7.79 8.40 15.81
C VAL A 82 -7.68 6.90 16.07
N HIS A 83 -6.47 6.38 15.96
CA HIS A 83 -6.12 4.98 16.25
C HIS A 83 -4.88 4.94 17.15
N LYS A 84 -4.86 4.03 18.13
CA LYS A 84 -3.73 3.89 19.06
C LYS A 84 -2.62 3.02 18.46
N GLU A 85 -3.04 2.05 17.66
CA GLU A 85 -2.21 1.08 16.97
C GLU A 85 -1.51 1.76 15.79
N ALA A 86 -0.34 1.25 15.41
CA ALA A 86 0.28 1.66 14.16
C ALA A 86 -0.53 1.13 12.97
N VAL A 87 -0.45 1.82 11.84
CA VAL A 87 -0.96 1.33 10.56
C VAL A 87 0.20 1.12 9.60
N TRP A 88 0.14 0.02 8.86
CA TRP A 88 1.02 -0.23 7.73
C TRP A 88 0.29 0.15 6.45
N LEU A 89 0.89 1.01 5.64
CA LEU A 89 0.41 1.42 4.32
C LEU A 89 1.33 0.83 3.27
N ARG A 90 0.76 0.26 2.22
CA ARG A 90 1.47 -0.30 1.08
C ARG A 90 1.03 0.41 -0.18
N ILE A 91 2.01 0.95 -0.92
CA ILE A 91 1.81 1.74 -2.13
C ILE A 91 2.65 1.10 -3.25
N PRO A 92 2.04 0.28 -4.12
CA PRO A 92 2.74 -0.21 -5.30
C PRO A 92 3.01 0.92 -6.28
N LEU A 93 4.22 0.97 -6.85
CA LEU A 93 4.63 1.98 -7.81
C LEU A 93 4.93 1.35 -9.17
N GLU A 94 4.63 2.08 -10.24
CA GLU A 94 5.11 1.77 -11.59
C GLU A 94 5.75 3.03 -12.16
N ARG A 95 7.08 3.03 -12.26
CA ARG A 95 7.83 4.20 -12.73
C ARG A 95 8.27 3.99 -14.18
N SER A 96 7.86 4.86 -15.09
CA SER A 96 8.35 4.80 -16.46
C SER A 96 9.83 5.19 -16.55
N ALA A 97 10.53 4.71 -17.58
CA ALA A 97 11.94 5.05 -17.79
C ALA A 97 12.16 6.56 -18.02
N GLN A 98 11.15 7.28 -18.49
CA GLN A 98 11.19 8.72 -18.76
C GLN A 98 10.85 9.58 -17.52
N ALA A 99 10.32 8.99 -16.46
CA ALA A 99 10.07 9.68 -15.20
C ALA A 99 11.39 10.02 -14.47
N ALA A 100 11.34 11.01 -13.57
CA ALA A 100 12.46 11.33 -12.69
C ALA A 100 12.93 10.08 -11.91
N SER A 101 14.24 9.92 -11.69
CA SER A 101 14.76 8.84 -10.84
C SER A 101 14.56 9.14 -9.35
N GLN A 102 14.73 10.42 -9.00
CA GLN A 102 14.55 10.92 -7.64
C GLN A 102 13.14 11.48 -7.47
N TRP A 103 12.49 11.10 -6.37
CA TRP A 103 11.18 11.57 -5.95
C TRP A 103 11.21 11.94 -4.47
N ILE A 104 10.39 12.90 -4.07
CA ILE A 104 10.22 13.27 -2.67
C ILE A 104 8.88 12.69 -2.23
N LEU A 105 8.93 11.74 -1.31
CA LEU A 105 7.76 11.37 -0.54
C LEU A 105 7.46 12.49 0.42
N ASP A 106 6.26 13.04 0.36
CA ASP A 106 5.81 14.11 1.23
C ASP A 106 4.49 13.74 1.89
N ILE A 107 4.41 13.97 3.20
CA ILE A 107 3.19 13.85 4.00
C ILE A 107 2.99 15.20 4.68
N ASP A 108 2.13 16.02 4.09
CA ASP A 108 1.80 17.37 4.59
C ASP A 108 0.84 17.31 5.78
N TYR A 109 1.34 16.69 6.85
CA TYR A 109 0.68 16.63 8.15
C TYR A 109 1.72 16.54 9.27
N PRO A 110 2.31 17.68 9.69
CA PRO A 110 3.52 17.72 10.53
C PRO A 110 3.37 17.17 11.95
N VAL A 111 2.15 16.79 12.35
CA VAL A 111 1.84 16.33 13.71
C VAL A 111 1.88 14.80 13.85
N LEU A 112 2.23 14.05 12.79
CA LEU A 112 2.46 12.61 12.90
C LEU A 112 3.65 12.34 13.81
N ASN A 113 3.49 11.44 14.78
CA ASN A 113 4.55 11.18 15.75
C ASN A 113 5.73 10.43 15.15
N ARG A 114 5.45 9.34 14.43
CA ARG A 114 6.48 8.52 13.78
C ARG A 114 5.96 7.93 12.47
N VAL A 115 6.78 8.01 11.44
CA VAL A 115 6.56 7.37 10.14
C VAL A 115 7.83 6.65 9.73
N ASP A 116 7.83 5.32 9.70
CA ASP A 116 8.90 4.54 9.09
C ASP A 116 8.58 4.37 7.59
N VAL A 117 9.50 4.75 6.72
CA VAL A 117 9.36 4.68 5.26
C VAL A 117 10.33 3.64 4.73
N HIS A 118 9.81 2.57 4.14
CA HIS A 118 10.60 1.52 3.51
C HIS A 118 10.42 1.56 1.99
N VAL A 119 11.52 1.53 1.25
CA VAL A 119 11.52 1.34 -0.21
C VAL A 119 11.82 -0.12 -0.50
N LEU A 120 10.90 -0.77 -1.20
CA LEU A 120 11.04 -2.14 -1.64
C LEU A 120 11.33 -2.21 -3.12
N VAL A 121 12.24 -3.11 -3.50
CA VAL A 121 12.49 -3.47 -4.90
C VAL A 121 12.41 -4.98 -4.99
N ASN A 122 11.47 -5.48 -5.80
CA ASN A 122 11.18 -6.90 -5.96
C ASN A 122 10.95 -7.62 -4.61
N GLY A 123 10.14 -6.99 -3.75
CA GLY A 123 9.75 -7.54 -2.44
C GLY A 123 10.83 -7.47 -1.36
N ARG A 124 12.00 -6.89 -1.63
CA ARG A 124 13.08 -6.72 -0.64
C ARG A 124 13.21 -5.27 -0.23
N VAL A 125 13.33 -5.03 1.07
CA VAL A 125 13.63 -3.69 1.60
C VAL A 125 15.05 -3.31 1.16
N THR A 126 15.17 -2.18 0.47
CA THR A 126 16.43 -1.62 -0.03
C THR A 126 16.82 -0.34 0.69
N HIS A 127 15.84 0.36 1.25
CA HIS A 127 16.06 1.58 2.00
C HIS A 127 15.02 1.70 3.11
N HIS A 128 15.42 2.29 4.24
CA HIS A 128 14.55 2.62 5.37
C HIS A 128 14.94 3.98 5.91
N THR A 129 13.95 4.86 6.09
CA THR A 129 14.12 6.17 6.72
C THR A 129 13.01 6.39 7.73
N VAL A 130 13.33 7.03 8.86
CA VAL A 130 12.35 7.44 9.86
C VAL A 130 12.04 8.92 9.69
N LEU A 131 10.75 9.26 9.77
CA LEU A 131 10.21 10.61 9.83
C LEU A 131 9.33 10.75 11.09
N GLY A 132 8.86 11.96 11.37
CA GLY A 132 7.92 12.23 12.44
C GLY A 132 8.29 13.45 13.27
N ASN A 133 7.34 13.95 14.05
CA ASN A 133 7.55 15.12 14.91
C ASN A 133 8.35 14.83 16.18
N GLN A 134 8.58 13.56 16.48
CA GLN A 134 9.42 13.12 17.60
C GLN A 134 10.91 13.12 17.24
N LEU A 135 11.27 13.25 15.96
CA LEU A 135 12.65 13.35 15.54
C LEU A 135 13.22 14.76 15.81
N PRO A 136 14.44 14.87 16.38
CA PRO A 136 15.18 16.12 16.43
C PRO A 136 15.29 16.75 15.04
N VAL A 137 15.28 18.08 14.98
CA VAL A 137 15.37 18.82 13.69
C VAL A 137 16.64 18.44 12.92
N SER A 138 17.75 18.20 13.63
CA SER A 138 19.03 17.79 13.03
C SER A 138 19.02 16.40 12.41
N GLU A 139 18.06 15.55 12.78
CA GLU A 139 17.91 14.19 12.26
C GLU A 139 16.87 14.10 11.13
N ARG A 140 16.20 15.22 10.81
CA ARG A 140 15.23 15.24 9.72
C ARG A 140 15.95 15.10 8.37
N PRO A 141 15.56 14.13 7.52
CA PRO A 141 16.19 13.92 6.22
C PRO A 141 16.10 15.14 5.28
N MET A 142 15.05 15.95 5.45
CA MET A 142 14.84 17.18 4.69
C MET A 142 14.44 18.31 5.62
N ALA A 143 14.95 19.52 5.33
CA ALA A 143 14.55 20.75 6.00
C ALA A 143 13.20 21.25 5.44
N SER A 144 12.12 20.54 5.78
CA SER A 144 10.74 20.89 5.42
C SER A 144 9.87 21.09 6.66
N ARG A 145 8.73 21.78 6.47
CA ARG A 145 7.65 21.84 7.46
C ARG A 145 6.88 20.52 7.52
N SER A 146 6.75 19.83 6.39
CA SER A 146 6.12 18.53 6.26
C SER A 146 7.07 17.37 6.58
N HIS A 147 6.54 16.14 6.63
CA HIS A 147 7.37 14.94 6.71
C HIS A 147 7.78 14.54 5.29
N ALA A 148 9.01 14.88 4.91
CA ALA A 148 9.52 14.66 3.57
C ALA A 148 10.85 13.89 3.55
N VAL A 149 11.02 13.03 2.53
CA VAL A 149 12.26 12.30 2.26
C VAL A 149 12.47 12.12 0.76
N ALA A 150 13.71 12.32 0.31
CA ALA A 150 14.12 12.01 -1.06
C ALA A 150 14.36 10.50 -1.22
N LEU A 151 13.77 9.93 -2.28
CA LEU A 151 13.78 8.52 -2.61
C LEU A 151 14.36 8.33 -4.01
N GLU A 152 15.35 7.46 -4.13
CA GLU A 152 15.83 6.97 -5.43
C GLU A 152 15.00 5.76 -5.84
N LEU A 153 14.21 5.90 -6.91
CA LEU A 153 13.29 4.85 -7.37
C LEU A 153 13.79 4.27 -8.70
N PRO A 154 14.06 2.95 -8.80
CA PRO A 154 14.41 2.34 -10.08
C PRO A 154 13.22 2.37 -11.05
N ALA A 155 13.50 2.24 -12.34
CA ALA A 155 12.45 2.22 -13.37
C ALA A 155 11.79 0.84 -13.44
N GLY A 156 10.54 0.81 -13.89
CA GLY A 156 9.74 -0.39 -14.09
C GLY A 156 8.75 -0.66 -12.97
N ALA A 157 8.24 -1.88 -12.97
CA ALA A 157 7.37 -2.41 -11.93
C ALA A 157 8.21 -3.05 -10.80
N GLY A 158 7.56 -3.39 -9.69
CA GLY A 158 8.18 -4.07 -8.56
C GLY A 158 8.82 -3.13 -7.53
N VAL A 159 8.61 -1.81 -7.66
CA VAL A 159 8.93 -0.83 -6.62
C VAL A 159 7.70 -0.64 -5.76
N GLU A 160 7.87 -0.65 -4.44
CA GLU A 160 6.78 -0.42 -3.50
C GLU A 160 7.26 0.46 -2.36
N LEU A 161 6.38 1.32 -1.85
CA LEU A 161 6.59 1.98 -0.57
C LEU A 161 5.77 1.24 0.48
N LEU A 162 6.43 0.89 1.59
CA LEU A 162 5.79 0.38 2.78
C LEU A 162 6.02 1.39 3.90
N LEU A 163 4.95 1.97 4.43
CA LEU A 163 5.00 2.98 5.48
C LEU A 163 4.41 2.38 6.75
N ARG A 164 5.07 2.54 7.89
CA ARG A 164 4.47 2.31 9.22
C ARG A 164 4.21 3.65 9.87
N VAL A 165 2.95 3.99 10.11
CA VAL A 165 2.57 5.27 10.73
C VAL A 165 2.02 5.03 12.13
N GLN A 166 2.52 5.77 13.10
CA GLN A 166 2.02 5.77 14.46
C GLN A 166 1.89 7.21 14.97
N THR A 167 0.71 7.56 15.48
CA THR A 167 0.43 8.89 16.02
C THR A 167 -0.63 8.80 17.11
N ALA A 168 -0.53 9.66 18.14
CA ALA A 168 -1.52 9.73 19.21
C ALA A 168 -2.80 10.50 18.80
N GLY A 169 -2.68 11.39 17.81
CA GLY A 169 -3.77 12.22 17.31
C GLY A 169 -4.51 11.60 16.13
N ALA A 170 -5.28 12.42 15.42
CA ALA A 170 -5.86 12.01 14.16
C ALA A 170 -4.76 11.68 13.14
N MET A 171 -4.94 10.59 12.40
CA MET A 171 -4.04 10.15 11.36
C MET A 171 -4.55 10.64 10.00
N ILE A 172 -4.00 11.77 9.56
CA ILE A 172 -4.25 12.37 8.25
C ILE A 172 -2.99 12.16 7.40
N LEU A 173 -3.17 11.64 6.18
CA LEU A 173 -2.14 11.06 5.35
C LEU A 173 -2.24 11.58 3.90
N PRO A 174 -2.09 12.90 3.66
CA PRO A 174 -2.09 13.47 2.32
C PRO A 174 -0.76 13.16 1.62
N ILE A 175 -0.54 11.88 1.33
CA ILE A 175 0.73 11.37 0.83
C ILE A 175 0.86 11.72 -0.65
N THR A 176 1.94 12.41 -1.00
CA THR A 176 2.31 12.72 -2.37
C THR A 176 3.72 12.26 -2.69
N LEU A 177 3.94 11.93 -3.97
CA LEU A 177 5.27 11.76 -4.54
C LEU A 177 5.50 12.94 -5.49
N ASN A 178 6.52 13.74 -5.19
CA ASN A 178 6.85 14.96 -5.93
C ASN A 178 8.20 14.80 -6.63
N THR A 179 8.33 15.33 -7.84
CA THR A 179 9.67 15.54 -8.41
C THR A 179 10.40 16.62 -7.57
N PRO A 180 11.75 16.60 -7.50
CA PRO A 180 12.50 17.61 -6.74
C PRO A 180 12.21 19.06 -7.10
N ARG A 181 11.75 19.33 -8.33
CA ARG A 181 11.37 20.67 -8.79
C ARG A 181 9.97 21.10 -8.35
N ALA A 182 9.09 20.14 -8.08
CA ALA A 182 7.69 20.40 -7.75
C ALA A 182 7.41 20.47 -6.25
N PHE A 183 8.37 20.05 -5.42
CA PHE A 183 8.39 20.22 -3.98
C PHE A 183 8.97 21.58 -3.60
#